data_AF-A0A1M6FLQ4-F1
#
_entry.id   AF-A0A1M6FLQ4-F1
#
_cell.length_a   1.000
_cell.length_b   1.000
_cell.length_c   1.000
_cell.angle_alpha   90.00
_cell.angle_beta   90.00
_cell.angle_gamma   90.00
#
_symmetry.space_group_name_H-M   'P 1'
#
loop_
_entity.id
_entity.type
_entity.pdbx_description
1 polymer ?
#
loop_
_entity_poly.entity_id
_entity_poly.type
_entity_poly.pdbx_seq_one_letter_code
_entity_poly.pdbx_strand_id
1 'polypeptide(L)'
;MWSRGVEQVLDLHRNQRTRRPGPIPGTVFVDGGLFKDTLPADLRTLGGYALGMSAEAKALLAEQYDRRKYHAFTPMGAPNYERGTQRYRDPVLSGTMRCANHPKSMRLDPSRYPTTQCVKGTSCSCGTTVTLGPDDLINLRQRLLYGTTKWKASYGRRSAVESTNACVKTHHARLMRHSTRVRGTERNGILLSFILAAVNASLLMTRYGYDVGTPPQTADDAVIEPLPQARPTKALHRQRKFTRPRRAQAPPGSERTGPTTTPWVTVKRTAKSPGKRSVKTK
;
A
#
# COMPACT_ATOMS: atom_id res chain seq x y z
N MET A 1 -10.63 4.56 7.45
CA MET A 1 -9.44 3.72 7.19
C MET A 1 -8.60 3.61 8.47
N TRP A 2 -7.98 4.71 8.88
CA TRP A 2 -7.18 4.77 10.10
C TRP A 2 -8.01 4.64 11.38
N SER A 3 -9.25 5.14 11.40
CA SER A 3 -10.21 4.93 12.51
C SER A 3 -10.56 3.46 12.80
N ARG A 4 -10.24 2.54 11.89
CA ARG A 4 -10.44 1.09 12.07
C ARG A 4 -9.12 0.34 12.29
N GLY A 5 -8.00 1.05 12.49
CA GLY A 5 -6.66 0.46 12.62
C GLY A 5 -6.16 -0.23 11.35
N VAL A 6 -6.78 0.02 10.19
CA VAL A 6 -6.40 -0.62 8.93
C VAL A 6 -5.41 0.26 8.18
N GLU A 7 -4.20 -0.25 8.00
CA GLU A 7 -3.17 0.38 7.18
C GLU A 7 -3.14 -0.22 5.78
N GLN A 8 -2.95 0.61 4.75
CA GLN A 8 -2.93 0.16 3.36
C GLN A 8 -1.53 -0.06 2.83
N VAL A 9 -1.41 -1.07 1.97
CA VAL A 9 -0.33 -1.25 1.01
C VAL A 9 -0.97 -1.23 -0.38
N LEU A 10 -0.55 -0.28 -1.20
CA LEU A 10 -1.15 0.06 -2.49
C LEU A 10 -0.07 0.05 -3.56
N ASP A 11 -0.43 -0.41 -4.75
CA ASP A 11 0.35 -0.09 -5.94
C ASP A 11 0.02 1.33 -6.38
N LEU A 12 1.06 2.14 -6.51
CA LEU A 12 0.92 3.54 -6.86
C LEU A 12 0.86 3.68 -8.37
N HIS A 13 -0.14 4.41 -8.84
CA HIS A 13 -0.27 4.69 -10.27
C HIS A 13 0.87 5.60 -10.75
N ARG A 14 1.18 5.57 -12.05
CA ARG A 14 2.31 6.32 -12.62
C ARG A 14 2.31 7.82 -12.29
N ASN A 15 1.13 8.44 -12.23
CA ASN A 15 0.96 9.85 -11.86
C ASN A 15 1.10 10.13 -10.34
N GLN A 16 0.95 9.10 -9.50
CA GLN A 16 1.16 9.18 -8.06
C GLN A 16 2.65 8.97 -7.71
N ARG A 17 3.38 8.24 -8.55
CA ARG A 17 4.83 8.05 -8.48
C ARG A 17 5.60 9.28 -8.96
N THR A 18 5.47 10.36 -8.21
CA THR A 18 6.02 11.68 -8.55
C THR A 18 6.78 12.27 -7.38
N ARG A 19 7.71 13.17 -7.68
CA ARG A 19 8.39 14.00 -6.71
C ARG A 19 7.50 15.17 -6.32
N ARG A 20 7.38 15.45 -5.03
CA ARG A 20 6.69 16.64 -4.50
C ARG A 20 7.54 17.30 -3.42
N PRO A 21 7.46 18.62 -3.24
CA PRO A 21 8.15 19.29 -2.14
C PRO A 21 7.64 18.73 -0.81
N GLY A 22 8.55 18.53 0.14
CA GLY A 22 8.18 18.15 1.51
C GLY A 22 7.65 19.36 2.31
N PRO A 23 7.07 19.11 3.49
CA PRO A 23 6.47 20.17 4.31
C PRO A 23 7.51 21.09 4.99
N ILE A 24 8.76 20.64 5.09
CA ILE A 24 9.86 21.36 5.74
C ILE A 24 11.04 21.46 4.76
N PRO A 25 11.81 22.57 4.77
CA PRO A 25 13.02 22.69 3.97
C PRO A 25 13.98 21.50 4.14
N GLY A 26 14.54 21.01 3.03
CA GLY A 26 15.43 19.85 3.03
C GLY A 26 14.71 18.49 3.10
N THR A 27 13.39 18.46 2.89
CA THR A 27 12.61 17.23 2.74
C THR A 27 11.89 17.16 1.40
N VAL A 28 11.67 15.95 0.92
CA VAL A 28 11.04 15.68 -0.37
C VAL A 28 10.14 14.45 -0.27
N PHE A 29 8.96 14.52 -0.90
CA PHE A 29 8.13 13.34 -1.10
C PHE A 29 8.50 12.65 -2.40
N VAL A 30 8.72 11.34 -2.34
CA VAL A 30 8.97 10.48 -3.51
C VAL A 30 8.09 9.24 -3.35
N ASP A 31 7.24 8.96 -4.34
CA ASP A 31 6.36 7.78 -4.35
C ASP A 31 5.56 7.60 -3.04
N GLY A 32 5.04 8.71 -2.47
CA GLY A 32 4.26 8.73 -1.23
C GLY A 32 5.07 8.62 0.08
N GLY A 33 6.38 8.36 0.02
CA GLY A 33 7.27 8.36 1.17
C GLY A 33 7.96 9.71 1.39
N LEU A 34 8.25 10.06 2.65
CA LEU A 34 9.01 11.26 3.02
C LEU A 34 10.51 10.94 3.12
N PHE A 35 11.34 11.70 2.42
CA PHE A 35 12.79 11.53 2.36
C PHE A 35 13.53 12.84 2.63
N LYS A 36 14.82 12.74 2.93
CA LYS A 36 15.75 13.88 2.87
C LYS A 36 15.93 14.34 1.42
N ASP A 37 16.06 15.65 1.21
CA ASP A 37 16.41 16.21 -0.11
C ASP A 37 17.86 15.93 -0.52
N THR A 38 18.66 15.30 0.35
CA THR A 38 19.96 14.72 -0.02
C THR A 38 19.84 13.32 -0.66
N LEU A 39 18.61 12.81 -0.89
CA LEU A 39 18.40 11.56 -1.61
C LEU A 39 19.05 11.64 -3.00
N PRO A 40 19.94 10.72 -3.38
CA PRO A 40 20.59 10.69 -4.69
C PRO A 40 19.61 10.69 -5.87
N ALA A 41 20.01 11.28 -7.00
CA ALA A 41 19.13 11.45 -8.16
C ALA A 41 18.72 10.10 -8.80
N ASP A 42 19.64 9.12 -8.85
CA ASP A 42 19.37 7.74 -9.28
C ASP A 42 18.26 7.10 -8.45
N LEU A 43 18.24 7.37 -7.15
CA LEU A 43 17.23 6.86 -6.24
C LEU A 43 15.94 7.68 -6.25
N ARG A 44 15.91 8.92 -6.77
CA ARG A 44 14.66 9.70 -6.89
C ARG A 44 13.75 9.16 -7.98
N THR A 45 14.33 8.76 -9.10
CA THR A 45 13.58 8.37 -10.30
C THR A 45 13.81 6.91 -10.60
N LEU A 46 13.09 6.03 -9.88
CA LEU A 46 13.10 4.59 -10.16
C LEU A 46 11.89 4.23 -11.02
N GLY A 47 12.09 3.26 -11.91
CA GLY A 47 11.01 2.67 -12.69
C GLY A 47 10.04 1.90 -11.80
N GLY A 48 8.77 1.83 -12.21
CA GLY A 48 7.80 0.96 -11.53
C GLY A 48 7.89 -0.49 -11.99
N TYR A 49 7.24 -1.39 -11.26
CA TYR A 49 7.11 -2.78 -11.67
C TYR A 49 6.18 -2.91 -12.89
N ALA A 50 6.74 -3.34 -14.02
CA ALA A 50 5.97 -3.59 -15.24
C ALA A 50 5.37 -5.00 -15.26
N LEU A 51 4.24 -5.15 -15.98
CA LEU A 51 3.65 -6.46 -16.25
C LEU A 51 4.60 -7.28 -17.14
N GLY A 52 4.82 -8.56 -16.81
CA GLY A 52 5.72 -9.44 -17.56
C GLY A 52 7.21 -9.33 -17.22
N MET A 53 7.60 -8.42 -16.30
CA MET A 53 8.99 -8.34 -15.82
C MET A 53 9.41 -9.65 -15.11
N SER A 54 10.61 -10.14 -15.42
CA SER A 54 11.18 -11.36 -14.85
C SER A 54 11.34 -11.26 -13.32
N ALA A 55 11.45 -12.40 -12.64
CA ALA A 55 11.64 -12.44 -11.19
C ALA A 55 12.93 -11.72 -10.77
N GLU A 56 14.02 -11.94 -11.52
CA GLU A 56 15.33 -11.33 -11.31
C GLU A 56 15.30 -9.81 -11.50
N ALA A 57 14.72 -9.32 -12.59
CA ALA A 57 14.60 -7.87 -12.83
C ALA A 57 13.76 -7.19 -11.73
N LYS A 58 12.70 -7.85 -11.24
CA LYS A 58 11.93 -7.37 -10.09
C LYS A 58 12.69 -7.44 -8.76
N ALA A 59 13.70 -8.30 -8.64
CA ALA A 59 14.53 -8.39 -7.43
C ALA A 59 15.57 -7.26 -7.43
N LEU A 60 16.28 -7.08 -8.54
CA LEU A 60 17.22 -5.97 -8.75
C LEU A 60 16.56 -4.60 -8.55
N LEU A 61 15.35 -4.42 -9.10
CA LEU A 61 14.61 -3.17 -8.88
C LEU A 61 14.22 -2.99 -7.41
N ALA A 62 13.82 -4.06 -6.72
CA ALA A 62 13.49 -4.00 -5.29
C ALA A 62 14.72 -3.64 -4.44
N GLU A 63 15.91 -4.13 -4.79
CA GLU A 63 17.18 -3.77 -4.14
C GLU A 63 17.49 -2.28 -4.31
N GLN A 64 17.27 -1.72 -5.50
CA GLN A 64 17.39 -0.27 -5.73
C GLN A 64 16.42 0.53 -4.86
N TYR A 65 15.16 0.10 -4.76
CA TYR A 65 14.19 0.71 -3.86
C TYR A 65 14.60 0.58 -2.38
N ASP A 66 15.18 -0.55 -1.98
CA ASP A 66 15.64 -0.78 -0.61
C ASP A 66 16.77 0.18 -0.22
N ARG A 67 17.59 0.65 -1.17
CA ARG A 67 18.60 1.70 -0.91
C ARG A 67 17.97 3.02 -0.44
N ARG A 68 16.72 3.32 -0.83
CA ARG A 68 16.04 4.56 -0.37
C ARG A 68 15.81 4.59 1.14
N LYS A 69 15.75 3.42 1.81
CA LYS A 69 15.47 3.32 3.25
C LYS A 69 16.43 4.15 4.10
N TYR A 70 17.68 4.33 3.65
CA TYR A 70 18.70 5.09 4.37
C TYR A 70 18.41 6.59 4.44
N HIS A 71 17.67 7.12 3.46
CA HIS A 71 17.29 8.54 3.39
C HIS A 71 15.84 8.78 3.84
N ALA A 72 15.12 7.71 4.20
CA ALA A 72 13.70 7.76 4.52
C ALA A 72 13.46 8.21 5.95
N PHE A 73 12.43 9.02 6.13
CA PHE A 73 11.92 9.32 7.45
C PHE A 73 11.16 8.12 8.01
N THR A 74 11.42 7.78 9.27
CA THR A 74 10.80 6.62 9.93
C THR A 74 9.63 7.07 10.81
N PRO A 75 8.45 6.44 10.73
CA PRO A 75 7.31 6.80 11.58
C PRO A 75 7.65 6.59 13.06
N MET A 76 7.23 7.54 13.89
CA MET A 76 7.39 7.51 15.33
C MET A 76 6.06 7.10 15.99
N GLY A 77 5.96 5.82 16.37
CA GLY A 77 4.76 5.27 17.00
C GLY A 77 3.55 5.21 16.07
N ALA A 78 2.38 4.94 16.65
CA ALA A 78 1.12 4.85 15.92
C ALA A 78 0.60 6.23 15.46
N PRO A 79 -0.20 6.30 14.40
CA PRO A 79 -0.85 7.53 13.98
C PRO A 79 -1.81 8.06 15.04
N ASN A 80 -1.88 9.38 15.17
CA ASN A 80 -2.96 10.00 15.94
C ASN A 80 -4.22 10.02 15.08
N TYR A 81 -5.16 9.14 15.39
CA TYR A 81 -6.39 8.95 14.62
C TYR A 81 -7.40 10.08 14.73
N GLU A 82 -7.43 10.80 15.86
CA GLU A 82 -8.34 11.93 16.07
C GLU A 82 -7.91 13.14 15.23
N ARG A 83 -6.60 13.41 15.18
CA ARG A 83 -6.05 14.56 14.45
C ARG A 83 -5.62 14.22 13.02
N GLY A 84 -5.58 12.94 12.65
CA GLY A 84 -5.06 12.49 11.36
C GLY A 84 -3.57 12.79 11.17
N THR A 85 -2.80 12.88 12.25
CA THR A 85 -1.37 13.25 12.21
C THR A 85 -0.46 12.06 12.46
N GLN A 86 0.73 12.07 11.87
CA GLN A 86 1.77 11.08 12.15
C GLN A 86 3.11 11.80 12.32
N ARG A 87 3.81 11.47 13.41
CA ARG A 87 5.18 11.95 13.65
C ARG A 87 6.17 11.05 12.95
N TYR A 88 7.24 11.65 12.43
CA TYR A 88 8.33 10.99 11.73
C TYR A 88 9.67 11.47 12.30
N ARG A 89 10.64 10.55 12.35
CA ARG A 89 12.03 10.83 12.74
C ARG A 89 12.90 10.90 11.50
N ASP A 90 13.78 11.90 11.49
CA ASP A 90 14.87 12.02 10.53
C ASP A 90 15.73 10.75 10.48
N PRO A 91 16.23 10.37 9.30
CA PRO A 91 17.07 9.18 9.14
C PRO A 91 18.28 9.16 10.10
N VAL A 92 18.87 10.32 10.40
CA VAL A 92 19.97 10.47 11.36
C VAL A 92 19.54 10.13 12.79
N LEU A 93 18.33 10.54 13.22
CA LEU A 93 17.78 10.15 14.53
C LEU A 93 17.35 8.67 14.56
N SER A 94 16.89 8.15 13.42
CA SER A 94 16.44 6.75 13.31
C SER A 94 17.60 5.75 13.26
N GLY A 95 18.84 6.23 13.08
CA GLY A 95 20.02 5.37 12.98
C GLY A 95 20.22 4.76 11.59
N THR A 96 19.71 5.40 10.54
CA THR A 96 19.83 4.92 9.14
C THR A 96 20.75 5.80 8.28
N MET A 97 21.27 6.88 8.84
CA MET A 97 22.18 7.81 8.16
C MET A 97 23.15 8.44 9.18
N ARG A 98 24.35 8.78 8.72
CA ARG A 98 25.41 9.38 9.53
C ARG A 98 25.49 10.88 9.27
N CYS A 99 25.71 11.69 10.30
CA CYS A 99 25.90 13.12 10.17
C CYS A 99 26.97 13.62 11.15
N ALA A 100 27.91 14.45 10.66
CA ALA A 100 29.02 14.97 11.44
C ALA A 100 28.59 15.79 12.68
N ASN A 101 27.43 16.44 12.62
CA ASN A 101 26.87 17.24 13.71
C ASN A 101 26.12 16.40 14.77
N HIS A 102 25.91 15.11 14.51
CA HIS A 102 25.18 14.21 15.41
C HIS A 102 26.11 13.06 15.85
N PRO A 103 26.85 13.20 16.96
CA PRO A 103 27.90 12.25 17.34
C PRO A 103 27.39 10.83 17.55
N LYS A 104 26.13 10.67 18.00
CA LYS A 104 25.49 9.35 18.13
C LYS A 104 25.35 8.63 16.78
N SER A 105 25.06 9.36 15.71
CA SER A 105 24.92 8.80 14.36
C SER A 105 26.27 8.40 13.74
N MET A 106 27.36 9.07 14.14
CA MET A 106 28.70 8.78 13.62
C MET A 106 29.26 7.43 14.10
N ARG A 107 28.69 6.86 15.17
CA ARG A 107 29.00 5.52 15.68
C ARG A 107 28.53 4.38 14.76
N LEU A 108 27.67 4.68 13.78
CA LEU A 108 27.26 3.71 12.77
C LEU A 108 28.42 3.43 11.80
N ASP A 109 28.42 2.23 11.23
CA ASP A 109 29.43 1.77 10.27
C ASP A 109 29.42 2.63 8.98
N PRO A 110 30.56 3.26 8.59
CA PRO A 110 30.70 4.03 7.36
C PRO A 110 30.42 3.23 6.09
N SER A 111 30.70 1.92 6.06
CA SER A 111 30.56 1.11 4.85
C SER A 111 29.08 0.86 4.49
N ARG A 112 28.23 0.78 5.51
CA ARG A 112 26.82 0.39 5.39
C ARG A 112 25.87 1.58 5.35
N TYR A 113 26.19 2.67 6.05
CA TYR A 113 25.28 3.79 6.25
C TYR A 113 25.85 5.06 5.59
N PRO A 114 25.08 5.73 4.70
CA PRO A 114 25.57 6.92 4.02
C PRO A 114 25.78 8.07 5.01
N THR A 115 26.82 8.85 4.75
CA THR A 115 27.13 10.07 5.50
C THR A 115 26.55 11.29 4.77
N THR A 116 25.92 12.20 5.52
CA THR A 116 25.47 13.48 4.97
C THR A 116 26.64 14.39 4.62
N GLN A 117 26.41 15.32 3.69
CA GLN A 117 27.37 16.36 3.32
C GLN A 117 27.42 17.52 4.33
N CYS A 118 26.96 17.31 5.57
CA CYS A 118 26.94 18.37 6.58
C CYS A 118 28.34 18.63 7.13
N VAL A 119 28.72 19.90 7.21
CA VAL A 119 29.99 20.34 7.82
C VAL A 119 29.85 20.37 9.33
N LYS A 120 30.87 19.86 10.03
CA LYS A 120 30.92 19.83 11.50
C LYS A 120 30.91 21.26 12.06
N GLY A 121 30.00 21.54 12.99
CA GLY A 121 29.86 22.84 13.65
C GLY A 121 28.94 23.83 12.95
N THR A 122 28.56 23.59 11.68
CA THR A 122 27.55 24.41 10.97
C THR A 122 26.14 23.94 11.32
N SER A 123 25.18 24.86 11.43
CA SER A 123 23.78 24.51 11.64
C SER A 123 23.28 23.64 10.47
N CYS A 124 22.65 22.50 10.79
CA CYS A 124 22.14 21.57 9.78
C CYS A 124 20.71 21.14 10.11
N SER A 125 19.91 20.86 9.08
CA SER A 125 18.52 20.38 9.22
C SER A 125 18.44 18.88 9.57
N CYS A 126 19.55 18.24 9.88
CA CYS A 126 19.59 16.85 10.32
C CYS A 126 19.17 16.75 11.78
N GLY A 127 18.56 15.63 12.16
CA GLY A 127 18.17 15.42 13.54
C GLY A 127 16.77 15.95 13.89
N THR A 128 15.93 16.25 12.90
CA THR A 128 14.60 16.85 13.12
C THR A 128 13.51 15.80 13.25
N THR A 129 12.41 16.14 13.91
CA THR A 129 11.17 15.35 13.85
C THR A 129 10.11 16.12 13.09
N VAL A 130 9.44 15.48 12.15
CA VAL A 130 8.43 16.09 11.29
C VAL A 130 7.07 15.52 11.65
N THR A 131 6.06 16.36 11.77
CA THR A 131 4.67 15.91 11.96
C THR A 131 3.92 16.15 10.65
N LEU A 132 3.42 15.08 10.04
CA LEU A 132 2.64 15.17 8.81
C LEU A 132 1.14 15.20 9.15
N GLY A 133 0.43 16.20 8.64
CA GLY A 133 -1.01 16.43 8.84
C GLY A 133 -1.90 15.79 7.77
N PRO A 134 -3.22 15.96 7.80
CA PRO A 134 -4.12 15.37 6.80
C PRO A 134 -3.85 15.87 5.36
N ASP A 135 -3.33 17.08 5.19
CA ASP A 135 -3.06 17.67 3.88
C ASP A 135 -1.76 17.16 3.22
N ASP A 136 -0.83 16.57 4.00
CA ASP A 136 0.48 16.13 3.46
C ASP A 136 0.40 14.74 2.80
N LEU A 137 -0.33 14.64 1.67
CA LEU A 137 -0.44 13.44 0.84
C LEU A 137 -0.93 12.19 1.59
N ILE A 138 -1.90 12.36 2.49
CA ILE A 138 -2.44 11.27 3.32
C ILE A 138 -2.89 10.04 2.51
N ASN A 139 -3.39 10.25 1.29
CA ASN A 139 -3.84 9.21 0.37
C ASN A 139 -2.71 8.36 -0.22
N LEU A 140 -1.47 8.86 -0.25
CA LEU A 140 -0.31 8.13 -0.76
C LEU A 140 0.54 7.53 0.35
N ARG A 141 0.23 7.83 1.62
CA ARG A 141 0.97 7.29 2.76
C ARG A 141 0.71 5.81 2.91
N GLN A 142 1.79 5.07 3.06
CA GLN A 142 1.76 3.63 3.28
C GLN A 142 2.67 3.29 4.46
N ARG A 143 2.38 2.20 5.16
CA ARG A 143 3.24 1.69 6.24
C ARG A 143 4.65 1.33 5.72
N LEU A 144 4.71 0.80 4.50
CA LEU A 144 5.93 0.34 3.87
C LEU A 144 6.25 1.24 2.68
N LEU A 145 7.53 1.61 2.52
CA LEU A 145 7.98 2.41 1.38
C LEU A 145 7.68 1.67 0.08
N TYR A 146 7.04 2.36 -0.86
CA TYR A 146 6.72 1.81 -2.17
C TYR A 146 7.94 1.20 -2.84
N GLY A 147 7.76 0.08 -3.53
CA GLY A 147 8.82 -0.53 -4.31
C GLY A 147 9.76 -1.45 -3.54
N THR A 148 9.89 -1.29 -2.22
CA THR A 148 10.82 -2.07 -1.40
C THR A 148 10.48 -3.56 -1.35
N THR A 149 11.45 -4.40 -0.97
CA THR A 149 11.26 -5.84 -0.77
C THR A 149 10.14 -6.15 0.22
N LYS A 150 10.12 -5.42 1.35
CA LYS A 150 9.05 -5.52 2.36
C LYS A 150 7.69 -5.13 1.80
N TRP A 151 7.63 -4.04 1.04
CA TRP A 151 6.40 -3.61 0.37
C TRP A 151 5.90 -4.67 -0.60
N LYS A 152 6.79 -5.21 -1.44
CA LYS A 152 6.48 -6.26 -2.42
C LYS A 152 5.95 -7.52 -1.76
N ALA A 153 6.55 -7.96 -0.66
CA ALA A 153 6.06 -9.11 0.11
C ALA A 153 4.65 -8.86 0.67
N SER A 154 4.40 -7.66 1.21
CA SER A 154 3.08 -7.31 1.75
C SER A 154 2.02 -7.16 0.66
N TYR A 155 2.37 -6.55 -0.47
CA TYR A 155 1.49 -6.39 -1.63
C TYR A 155 1.21 -7.74 -2.31
N GLY A 156 2.21 -8.62 -2.37
CA GLY A 156 2.07 -10.00 -2.86
C GLY A 156 1.07 -10.80 -2.04
N ARG A 157 1.09 -10.71 -0.70
CA ARG A 157 0.08 -11.35 0.16
C ARG A 157 -1.34 -10.88 -0.14
N ARG A 158 -1.52 -9.58 -0.36
CA ARG A 158 -2.82 -9.02 -0.76
C ARG A 158 -3.26 -9.57 -2.12
N SER A 159 -2.35 -9.58 -3.09
CA SER A 159 -2.62 -10.10 -4.44
C SER A 159 -3.01 -11.58 -4.40
N ALA A 160 -2.38 -12.36 -3.53
CA ALA A 160 -2.72 -13.77 -3.32
C ALA A 160 -4.15 -13.93 -2.78
N VAL A 161 -4.56 -13.13 -1.79
CA VAL A 161 -5.94 -13.15 -1.26
C VAL A 161 -6.95 -12.73 -2.34
N GLU A 162 -6.64 -11.73 -3.15
CA GLU A 162 -7.50 -11.31 -4.27
C GLU A 162 -7.64 -12.44 -5.31
N SER A 163 -6.55 -13.17 -5.60
CA SER A 163 -6.56 -14.35 -6.47
C SER A 163 -7.39 -15.49 -5.88
N THR A 164 -7.25 -15.80 -4.58
CA THR A 164 -8.07 -16.82 -3.91
C THR A 164 -9.55 -16.44 -3.95
N ASN A 165 -9.88 -15.18 -3.70
CA ASN A 165 -11.25 -14.69 -3.81
C ASN A 165 -11.82 -14.85 -5.23
N ALA A 166 -11.02 -14.61 -6.27
CA ALA A 166 -11.42 -14.84 -7.66
C ALA A 166 -11.62 -16.34 -7.95
N CYS A 167 -10.77 -17.22 -7.40
CA CYS A 167 -10.92 -18.67 -7.53
C CYS A 167 -12.24 -19.15 -6.93
N VAL A 168 -12.56 -18.68 -5.73
CA VAL A 168 -13.79 -19.03 -5.02
C VAL A 168 -15.02 -18.47 -5.74
N LYS A 169 -15.00 -17.20 -6.16
CA LYS A 169 -16.18 -16.53 -6.73
C LYS A 169 -16.42 -16.81 -8.20
N THR A 170 -15.39 -17.10 -8.99
CA THR A 170 -15.49 -17.10 -10.45
C THR A 170 -14.95 -18.36 -11.08
N HIS A 171 -13.73 -18.79 -10.73
CA HIS A 171 -13.03 -19.81 -11.51
C HIS A 171 -13.38 -21.26 -11.13
N HIS A 172 -13.48 -21.56 -9.83
CA HIS A 172 -13.62 -22.95 -9.35
C HIS A 172 -14.96 -23.21 -8.66
N ALA A 173 -15.36 -22.39 -7.69
CA ALA A 173 -16.59 -22.64 -6.92
C ALA A 173 -17.82 -21.83 -7.36
N ARG A 174 -17.63 -20.75 -8.13
CA ARG A 174 -18.71 -19.81 -8.51
C ARG A 174 -19.57 -19.38 -7.32
N LEU A 175 -18.92 -19.15 -6.17
CA LEU A 175 -19.60 -18.76 -4.94
C LEU A 175 -20.24 -17.38 -5.11
N MET A 176 -21.57 -17.36 -5.11
CA MET A 176 -22.40 -16.19 -5.27
C MET A 176 -23.32 -16.03 -4.06
N ARG A 177 -24.01 -14.88 -4.01
CA ARG A 177 -25.10 -14.71 -3.05
C ARG A 177 -26.14 -15.81 -3.26
N HIS A 178 -26.59 -16.45 -2.18
CA HIS A 178 -27.53 -17.57 -2.19
C HIS A 178 -27.01 -18.90 -2.72
N SER A 179 -25.68 -19.07 -2.88
CA SER A 179 -25.09 -20.39 -3.17
C SER A 179 -25.35 -21.39 -2.06
N THR A 180 -25.34 -20.96 -0.80
CA THR A 180 -25.79 -21.75 0.34
C THR A 180 -27.19 -21.30 0.74
N ARG A 181 -28.11 -22.26 0.90
CA ARG A 181 -29.52 -21.99 1.30
C ARG A 181 -29.76 -22.15 2.79
N VAL A 182 -28.69 -22.31 3.58
CA VAL A 182 -28.77 -22.55 5.02
C VAL A 182 -28.68 -21.22 5.77
N ARG A 183 -29.51 -21.07 6.81
CA ARG A 183 -29.51 -19.90 7.70
C ARG A 183 -28.56 -20.12 8.89
N GLY A 184 -27.90 -19.06 9.32
CA GLY A 184 -26.96 -19.06 10.45
C GLY A 184 -25.49 -19.01 10.02
N THR A 185 -24.66 -18.35 10.84
CA THR A 185 -23.21 -18.17 10.56
C THR A 185 -22.43 -19.47 10.66
N GLU A 186 -22.70 -20.30 11.66
CA GLU A 186 -22.00 -21.58 11.89
C GLU A 186 -22.19 -22.55 10.71
N ARG A 187 -23.44 -22.79 10.31
CA ARG A 187 -23.77 -23.69 9.20
C ARG A 187 -23.20 -23.18 7.88
N ASN A 188 -23.25 -21.87 7.64
CA ASN A 188 -22.59 -21.27 6.47
C ASN A 188 -21.06 -21.37 6.55
N GLY A 189 -20.47 -21.30 7.74
CA GLY A 189 -19.04 -21.49 7.96
C GLY A 189 -18.58 -22.91 7.59
N ILE A 190 -19.34 -23.93 8.01
CA ILE A 190 -19.08 -25.33 7.65
C ILE A 190 -19.22 -25.53 6.13
N LEU A 191 -20.28 -25.01 5.50
CA LEU A 191 -20.42 -25.13 4.04
C LEU A 191 -19.31 -24.39 3.30
N LEU A 192 -18.90 -23.22 3.79
CA LEU A 192 -17.78 -22.47 3.23
C LEU A 192 -16.48 -23.26 3.33
N SER A 193 -16.21 -23.98 4.43
CA SER A 193 -14.99 -24.77 4.56
C SER A 193 -14.92 -25.90 3.53
N PHE A 194 -16.03 -26.62 3.29
CA PHE A 194 -16.10 -27.63 2.21
C PHE A 194 -15.88 -27.02 0.82
N ILE A 195 -16.47 -25.85 0.56
CA ILE A 195 -16.28 -25.14 -0.72
C ILE A 195 -14.81 -24.76 -0.89
N LEU A 196 -14.16 -24.25 0.15
CA LEU A 196 -12.73 -23.91 0.11
C LEU A 196 -11.85 -25.15 -0.11
N ALA A 197 -12.18 -26.27 0.54
CA ALA A 197 -11.48 -27.55 0.33
C ALA A 197 -11.61 -28.03 -1.13
N ALA A 198 -12.81 -27.96 -1.70
CA ALA A 198 -13.04 -28.31 -3.10
C ALA A 198 -12.30 -27.39 -4.09
N VAL A 199 -12.22 -26.08 -3.80
CA VAL A 199 -11.42 -25.13 -4.59
C VAL A 199 -9.94 -25.49 -4.54
N ASN A 200 -9.41 -25.83 -3.36
CA ASN A 200 -8.02 -26.25 -3.22
C ASN A 200 -7.73 -27.54 -3.99
N ALA A 201 -8.60 -28.54 -3.91
CA ALA A 201 -8.48 -29.77 -4.69
C ALA A 201 -8.52 -29.50 -6.21
N SER A 202 -9.45 -28.65 -6.67
CA SER A 202 -9.55 -28.26 -8.08
C SER A 202 -8.32 -27.48 -8.57
N LEU A 203 -7.72 -26.64 -7.71
CA LEU A 203 -6.46 -25.97 -8.01
C LEU A 203 -5.30 -26.96 -8.16
N LEU A 204 -5.21 -27.97 -7.29
CA LEU A 204 -4.19 -29.02 -7.41
C LEU A 204 -4.37 -29.83 -8.70
N MET A 205 -5.60 -30.26 -8.98
CA MET A 205 -5.96 -30.97 -10.22
C MET A 205 -5.57 -30.18 -11.47
N THR A 206 -5.90 -28.89 -11.51
CA THR A 206 -5.60 -28.03 -12.68
C THR A 206 -4.14 -27.63 -12.78
N ARG A 207 -3.44 -27.40 -11.66
CA ARG A 207 -2.06 -26.92 -11.65
C ARG A 207 -1.04 -28.03 -11.83
N TYR A 208 -1.28 -29.20 -11.25
CA TYR A 208 -0.34 -30.32 -11.22
C TYR A 208 -0.83 -31.53 -12.02
N GLY A 209 -2.03 -31.47 -12.61
CA GLY A 209 -2.63 -32.66 -13.23
C GLY A 209 -2.94 -33.75 -12.19
N TYR A 210 -3.00 -33.37 -10.91
CA TYR A 210 -3.14 -34.30 -9.81
C TYR A 210 -4.58 -34.81 -9.73
N ASP A 211 -4.83 -36.05 -10.13
CA ASP A 211 -6.13 -36.69 -9.93
C ASP A 211 -6.27 -37.18 -8.48
N VAL A 212 -7.27 -36.69 -7.76
CA VAL A 212 -7.54 -37.10 -6.37
C VAL A 212 -8.15 -38.50 -6.32
N GLY A 213 -8.85 -38.94 -7.37
CA GLY A 213 -9.39 -40.30 -7.46
C GLY A 213 -8.33 -41.35 -7.81
N THR A 214 -7.27 -40.91 -8.50
CA THR A 214 -6.15 -41.75 -8.94
C THR A 214 -4.84 -41.03 -8.61
N PRO A 215 -4.46 -40.93 -7.32
CA PRO A 215 -3.24 -40.24 -6.96
C PRO A 215 -2.04 -40.91 -7.65
N PRO A 216 -1.15 -40.13 -8.29
CA PRO A 216 0.01 -40.69 -8.95
C PRO A 216 0.84 -41.50 -7.94
N GLN A 217 1.16 -42.75 -8.30
CA GLN A 217 2.08 -43.59 -7.53
C GLN A 217 3.52 -43.15 -7.81
N THR A 218 3.86 -41.96 -7.35
CA THR A 218 5.23 -41.45 -7.34
C THR A 218 5.92 -41.88 -6.05
N ALA A 219 7.21 -42.21 -6.11
CA ALA A 219 8.01 -42.46 -4.92
C ALA A 219 7.93 -41.25 -3.96
N ASP A 220 8.01 -41.49 -2.65
CA ASP A 220 7.79 -40.46 -1.60
C ASP A 220 8.66 -39.20 -1.77
N ASP A 221 9.80 -39.30 -2.47
CA ASP A 221 10.76 -38.22 -2.70
C ASP A 221 10.65 -37.54 -4.09
N ALA A 222 9.74 -37.98 -4.95
CA ALA A 222 9.62 -37.43 -6.30
C ALA A 222 8.92 -36.07 -6.30
N VAL A 223 9.63 -35.04 -6.78
CA VAL A 223 9.07 -33.69 -6.91
C VAL A 223 8.06 -33.66 -8.04
N ILE A 224 6.77 -33.50 -7.72
CA ILE A 224 5.72 -33.28 -8.73
C ILE A 224 5.86 -31.87 -9.28
N GLU A 225 6.40 -31.74 -10.49
CA GLU A 225 6.50 -30.46 -11.16
C GLU A 225 5.12 -29.95 -11.59
N PRO A 226 4.82 -28.66 -11.40
CA PRO A 226 3.56 -28.11 -11.87
C PRO A 226 3.52 -28.11 -13.40
N LEU A 227 2.35 -28.42 -13.96
CA LEU A 227 2.11 -28.34 -15.40
C LEU A 227 2.48 -26.93 -15.92
N PRO A 228 3.00 -26.80 -17.16
CA PRO A 228 3.31 -25.50 -17.73
C PRO A 228 2.08 -24.60 -17.66
N GLN A 229 2.25 -23.35 -17.20
CA GLN A 229 1.14 -22.40 -17.18
C GLN A 229 0.65 -22.25 -18.63
N ALA A 230 -0.61 -22.65 -18.88
CA ALA A 230 -1.27 -22.29 -20.12
C ALA A 230 -1.12 -20.77 -20.25
N ARG A 231 -0.45 -20.30 -21.32
CA ARG A 231 -0.30 -18.87 -21.59
C ARG A 231 -1.68 -18.24 -21.44
N PRO A 232 -1.81 -17.10 -20.75
CA PRO A 232 -3.11 -16.49 -20.57
C PRO A 232 -3.75 -16.31 -21.94
N THR A 233 -4.78 -17.11 -22.22
CA THR A 233 -5.68 -16.86 -23.32
C THR A 233 -6.16 -15.43 -23.11
N LYS A 234 -5.99 -14.59 -24.15
CA LYS A 234 -6.26 -13.14 -24.16
C LYS A 234 -7.26 -12.77 -23.07
N ALA A 235 -6.81 -11.97 -22.10
CA ALA A 235 -7.61 -11.62 -20.93
C ALA A 235 -9.08 -11.38 -21.32
N LEU A 236 -10.03 -12.08 -20.70
CA LEU A 236 -11.45 -12.15 -21.11
C LEU A 236 -12.11 -10.77 -21.33
N HIS A 237 -11.61 -9.71 -20.68
CA HIS A 237 -12.07 -8.33 -20.89
C HIS A 237 -11.74 -7.77 -22.29
N ARG A 238 -10.74 -8.33 -23.00
CA ARG A 238 -10.46 -8.02 -24.42
C ARG A 238 -11.37 -8.77 -25.38
N GLN A 239 -12.03 -9.85 -24.93
CA GLN A 239 -12.97 -10.59 -25.79
C GLN A 239 -14.37 -9.98 -25.81
N ARG A 240 -14.76 -9.28 -24.74
CA ARG A 240 -16.00 -8.51 -24.73
C ARG A 240 -15.73 -7.09 -25.20
N LYS A 241 -16.29 -6.70 -26.35
CA LYS A 241 -16.41 -5.27 -26.69
C LYS A 241 -17.04 -4.59 -25.48
N PHE A 242 -16.34 -3.63 -24.89
CA PHE A 242 -16.90 -2.81 -23.82
C PHE A 242 -18.04 -2.00 -24.43
N THR A 243 -19.26 -2.51 -24.34
CA THR A 243 -20.47 -1.75 -24.60
C THR A 243 -20.71 -0.90 -23.36
N ARG A 244 -20.38 0.39 -23.47
CA ARG A 244 -20.81 1.37 -22.48
C ARG A 244 -22.32 1.23 -22.39
N PRO A 245 -22.92 0.93 -21.22
CA PRO A 245 -24.36 0.91 -21.11
C PRO A 245 -24.85 2.28 -21.56
N ARG A 246 -25.63 2.30 -22.64
CA ARG A 246 -26.25 3.51 -23.15
C ARG A 246 -27.17 3.96 -22.02
N ARG A 247 -26.76 5.01 -21.31
CA ARG A 247 -27.59 5.64 -20.29
C ARG A 247 -28.92 5.90 -20.98
N ALA A 248 -29.98 5.21 -20.55
CA ALA A 248 -31.32 5.52 -21.01
C ALA A 248 -31.48 7.02 -20.77
N GLN A 249 -31.66 7.78 -21.85
CA GLN A 249 -32.07 9.17 -21.71
C GLN A 249 -33.38 9.10 -20.94
N ALA A 250 -33.40 9.70 -19.75
CA ALA A 250 -34.63 9.83 -19.01
C ALA A 250 -35.66 10.50 -19.95
N PRO A 251 -36.92 10.02 -19.97
CA PRO A 251 -37.96 10.69 -20.74
C PRO A 251 -37.98 12.18 -20.36
N PRO A 252 -38.18 13.09 -21.33
CA PRO A 252 -38.27 14.50 -21.02
C PRO A 252 -39.56 14.72 -20.23
N GLY A 253 -39.43 15.12 -18.95
CA GLY A 253 -40.55 15.59 -18.13
C GLY A 253 -40.63 14.95 -16.75
N SER A 254 -40.10 15.64 -15.75
CA SER A 254 -40.88 16.54 -14.90
C SER A 254 -39.91 17.20 -13.93
N GLU A 255 -40.12 18.50 -13.68
CA GLU A 255 -39.37 19.28 -12.72
C GLU A 255 -39.50 18.65 -11.34
N ARG A 256 -38.55 17.79 -10.97
CA ARG A 256 -38.42 17.31 -9.61
C ARG A 256 -37.83 18.47 -8.80
N THR A 257 -38.68 19.15 -8.05
CA THR A 257 -38.30 19.88 -6.84
C THR A 257 -37.53 18.91 -5.94
N GLY A 258 -36.20 18.94 -6.05
CA GLY A 258 -35.34 18.27 -5.09
C GLY A 258 -35.52 18.92 -3.71
N PRO A 259 -35.25 18.20 -2.61
CA PRO A 259 -35.21 18.84 -1.30
C PRO A 259 -34.20 19.99 -1.35
N THR A 260 -34.62 21.17 -0.92
CA THR A 260 -33.80 22.38 -0.84
C THR A 260 -32.52 22.09 -0.08
N THR A 261 -31.44 21.78 -0.81
CA THR A 261 -30.11 21.71 -0.21
C THR A 261 -29.71 23.14 0.10
N THR A 262 -29.67 23.47 1.39
CA THR A 262 -29.05 24.70 1.87
C THR A 262 -27.65 24.80 1.25
N PRO A 263 -27.30 25.90 0.57
CA PRO A 263 -25.95 26.07 0.06
C PRO A 263 -25.00 26.09 1.25
N TRP A 264 -23.88 25.36 1.14
CA TRP A 264 -22.81 25.41 2.12
C TRP A 264 -22.30 26.84 2.23
N VAL A 265 -22.62 27.50 3.34
CA VAL A 265 -22.09 28.84 3.64
C VAL A 265 -20.62 28.68 4.00
N THR A 266 -19.74 29.22 3.15
CA THR A 266 -18.32 29.36 3.44
C THR A 266 -18.16 30.28 4.66
N VAL A 267 -17.86 29.71 5.83
CA VAL A 267 -17.55 30.50 7.02
C VAL A 267 -16.18 31.17 6.80
N LYS A 268 -16.18 32.50 6.63
CA LYS A 268 -14.95 33.30 6.68
C LYS A 268 -14.30 33.08 8.04
N ARG A 269 -13.01 32.72 8.07
CA ARG A 269 -12.21 32.67 9.31
C ARG A 269 -12.24 34.06 9.95
N THR A 270 -12.99 34.23 11.02
CA THR A 270 -12.86 35.38 11.91
C THR A 270 -11.65 35.16 12.83
N ALA A 271 -10.84 36.20 12.92
CA ALA A 271 -9.62 36.24 13.71
C ALA A 271 -9.93 36.30 15.22
N LYS A 272 -8.99 35.78 16.02
CA LYS A 272 -8.83 35.86 17.49
C LYS A 272 -9.92 35.20 18.35
N SER A 273 -9.54 34.12 19.03
CA SER A 273 -10.14 33.74 20.31
C SER A 273 -9.31 34.32 21.46
N PRO A 274 -9.92 34.95 22.48
CA PRO A 274 -9.21 35.54 23.62
C PRO A 274 -8.72 34.48 24.62
N GLY A 275 -7.67 34.83 25.37
CA GLY A 275 -6.90 33.96 26.25
C GLY A 275 -7.71 33.28 27.36
N LYS A 276 -7.31 32.05 27.69
CA LYS A 276 -7.80 31.30 28.84
C LYS A 276 -7.32 31.97 30.14
N ARG A 277 -8.25 32.46 30.96
CA ARG A 277 -8.02 32.70 32.39
C ARG A 277 -7.91 31.36 33.13
N SER A 278 -6.91 31.25 33.99
CA SER A 278 -6.78 30.17 34.97
C SER A 278 -7.85 30.30 36.04
N VAL A 279 -8.45 29.18 36.44
CA VAL A 279 -9.26 29.07 37.65
C VAL A 279 -8.44 28.28 38.66
N LYS A 280 -8.05 28.95 39.75
CA LYS A 280 -7.56 28.31 40.97
C LYS A 280 -8.78 27.82 41.76
N THR A 281 -8.78 26.55 42.14
CA THR A 281 -9.66 26.04 43.21
C THR A 281 -8.89 26.04 44.53
N LYS A 282 -9.60 26.47 45.58
CA LYS A 282 -9.17 26.51 46.99
C LYS A 282 -8.95 25.12 47.54
#